data_AF-A0AAV8Z8V5-F1
#
_entry.id   AF-A0AAV8Z8V5-F1
#
_cell.length_a   1.000
_cell.length_b   1.000
_cell.length_c   1.000
_cell.angle_alpha   90.00
_cell.angle_beta   90.00
_cell.angle_gamma   90.00
#
_symmetry.space_group_name_H-M   'P 1'
#
loop_
_entity.id
_entity.type
_entity.pdbx_description
1 polymer ?
#
loop_
_entity_poly.entity_id
_entity_poly.type
_entity_poly.pdbx_seq_one_letter_code
_entity_poly.pdbx_strand_id
1 'polypeptide(L)'
;MVFKYVIFATMFVPISHCANILGIMPTPSYSHQIVYTPLWKELSLRGHSVTVITTNPVNDPKLVNLTEIDINFVYSYFANVSKLAENTLTMWNMYEVFTEIILAFEEVILSFPPVQELIHNKKTFDVVLVEFVCPELLNFAKIYDCPAILISSLDISAPFHRALGNPSPTSLYADIGTPFLAPLNFKERIINTIFDLYTSYYYTYVFYPKRERLLKKYLNSTVSTEKLISEVDMVFRNVNPVVQMDRAVGSTTISIGGYRETISSKPLPKTNLIDTIGKGKSLSFKICPLKIFLSRIGKVLRHRRAICFEWHSGPKRVGGANSVSVTYIKT
;
A
#
# COMPACT_ATOMS: atom_id res chain seq x y z
N MET A 1 32.08 3.01 -41.05
CA MET A 1 32.21 3.87 -39.84
C MET A 1 30.87 4.14 -39.17
N VAL A 2 29.81 4.52 -39.89
CA VAL A 2 28.46 4.83 -39.35
C VAL A 2 27.89 3.72 -38.43
N PHE A 3 28.06 2.44 -38.77
CA PHE A 3 27.58 1.31 -37.97
C PHE A 3 28.15 1.27 -36.54
N LYS A 4 29.42 1.67 -36.35
CA LYS A 4 30.05 1.73 -35.02
C LYS A 4 29.48 2.86 -34.16
N TYR A 5 29.14 3.99 -34.78
CA TYR A 5 28.51 5.12 -34.08
C TYR A 5 27.05 4.85 -33.73
N VAL A 6 26.32 4.08 -34.57
CA VAL A 6 24.94 3.64 -34.26
C VAL A 6 24.93 2.66 -33.07
N ILE A 7 25.84 1.67 -33.04
CA ILE A 7 25.95 0.74 -31.90
C ILE A 7 26.39 1.46 -30.62
N PHE A 8 27.33 2.39 -30.73
CA PHE A 8 27.76 3.20 -29.59
C PHE A 8 26.59 4.06 -29.08
N ALA A 9 25.83 4.71 -29.96
CA ALA A 9 24.67 5.51 -29.58
C ALA A 9 23.55 4.68 -28.93
N THR A 10 23.26 3.47 -29.42
CA THR A 10 22.23 2.60 -28.82
C THR A 10 22.65 2.02 -27.45
N MET A 11 23.94 1.89 -27.16
CA MET A 11 24.44 1.51 -25.83
C MET A 11 24.23 2.60 -24.76
N PHE A 12 24.04 3.86 -25.15
CA PHE A 12 23.78 4.98 -24.21
C PHE A 12 22.31 5.41 -24.17
N VAL A 13 21.41 4.75 -24.90
CA VAL A 13 19.97 5.02 -24.74
C VAL A 13 19.50 4.28 -23.48
N PRO A 14 19.06 5.01 -22.43
CA PRO A 14 18.48 4.35 -21.26
C PRO A 14 17.24 3.59 -21.71
N ILE A 15 17.26 2.26 -21.55
CA ILE A 15 16.10 1.42 -21.80
C ILE A 15 15.10 1.73 -20.69
N SER A 16 14.13 2.60 -20.98
CA SER A 16 13.00 2.84 -20.09
C SER A 16 12.04 1.66 -20.19
N HIS A 17 12.07 0.79 -19.19
CA HIS A 17 11.14 -0.33 -19.13
C HIS A 17 9.78 0.12 -18.59
N CYS A 18 8.76 0.07 -19.45
CA CYS A 18 7.37 0.21 -19.05
C CYS A 18 6.88 -1.14 -18.49
N ALA A 19 6.21 -1.09 -17.34
CA ALA A 19 5.67 -2.27 -16.67
C ALA A 19 4.15 -2.21 -16.77
N ASN A 20 3.49 -3.37 -16.85
CA ASN A 20 2.05 -3.49 -16.75
C ASN A 20 1.67 -3.80 -15.29
N ILE A 21 0.94 -2.89 -14.65
CA ILE A 21 0.71 -2.88 -13.21
C ILE A 21 -0.79 -2.99 -12.95
N LEU A 22 -1.18 -3.92 -12.07
CA LEU A 22 -2.54 -4.00 -11.55
C LEU A 22 -2.58 -3.45 -10.11
N GLY A 23 -3.39 -2.44 -9.86
CA GLY A 23 -3.70 -1.95 -8.52
C GLY A 23 -5.13 -2.33 -8.10
N ILE A 24 -5.30 -2.89 -6.91
CA ILE A 24 -6.60 -3.29 -6.37
C ILE A 24 -6.84 -2.53 -5.05
N MET A 25 -7.60 -1.44 -5.11
CA MET A 25 -7.88 -0.51 -4.00
C MET A 25 -9.39 -0.43 -3.73
N PRO A 26 -9.99 -1.49 -3.16
CA PRO A 26 -11.43 -1.64 -3.11
C PRO A 26 -12.11 -0.80 -2.02
N THR A 27 -11.37 -0.26 -1.06
CA THR A 27 -11.97 0.35 0.13
C THR A 27 -12.77 1.62 -0.23
N PRO A 28 -14.08 1.67 0.04
CA PRO A 28 -14.94 2.83 -0.22
C PRO A 28 -14.74 3.92 0.85
N SER A 29 -13.53 4.47 0.92
CA SER A 29 -13.17 5.55 1.84
C SER A 29 -12.19 6.50 1.16
N TYR A 30 -12.54 7.78 1.11
CA TYR A 30 -11.70 8.79 0.46
C TYR A 30 -10.29 8.85 1.07
N SER A 31 -10.20 8.64 2.39
CA SER A 31 -8.94 8.61 3.13
C SER A 31 -8.01 7.47 2.72
N HIS A 32 -8.56 6.34 2.29
CA HIS A 32 -7.79 5.23 1.73
C HIS A 32 -7.31 5.55 0.31
N GLN A 33 -8.17 6.16 -0.51
CA GLN A 33 -7.87 6.41 -1.92
C GLN A 33 -6.86 7.55 -2.12
N ILE A 34 -6.96 8.65 -1.37
CA ILE A 34 -6.10 9.83 -1.54
C ILE A 34 -4.60 9.51 -1.36
N VAL A 35 -4.27 8.47 -0.59
CA VAL A 35 -2.89 8.02 -0.39
C VAL A 35 -2.32 7.39 -1.67
N TYR A 36 -3.15 6.70 -2.46
CA TYR A 36 -2.71 5.97 -3.64
C TYR A 36 -2.85 6.79 -4.93
N THR A 37 -3.72 7.80 -4.99
CA THR A 37 -3.89 8.65 -6.18
C THR A 37 -2.57 9.19 -6.75
N PRO A 38 -1.64 9.76 -5.97
CA PRO A 38 -0.36 10.25 -6.49
C PRO A 38 0.50 9.12 -7.08
N LEU A 39 0.36 7.89 -6.58
CA LEU A 39 1.12 6.74 -7.04
C LEU A 39 0.71 6.36 -8.47
N TRP A 40 -0.59 6.21 -8.74
CA TRP A 40 -1.09 5.82 -10.07
C TRP A 40 -0.75 6.85 -11.13
N LYS A 41 -0.94 8.14 -10.77
CA LYS A 41 -0.57 9.27 -11.62
C LYS A 41 0.90 9.23 -12.01
N GLU A 42 1.78 9.03 -11.05
CA GLU A 42 3.23 9.05 -11.30
C GLU A 42 3.73 7.81 -12.04
N LEU A 43 3.14 6.64 -11.79
CA LEU A 43 3.42 5.44 -12.59
C LEU A 43 3.00 5.64 -14.05
N SER A 44 1.79 6.17 -14.28
CA SER A 44 1.27 6.45 -15.63
C SER A 44 2.12 7.50 -16.38
N LEU A 45 2.48 8.60 -15.71
CA LEU A 45 3.35 9.66 -16.27
C LEU A 45 4.77 9.17 -16.60
N ARG A 46 5.22 8.08 -15.96
CA ARG A 46 6.51 7.43 -16.24
C ARG A 46 6.44 6.39 -17.36
N GLY A 47 5.26 6.21 -17.97
CA GLY A 47 5.07 5.30 -19.09
C GLY A 47 4.63 3.88 -18.70
N HIS A 48 4.44 3.57 -17.41
CA HIS A 48 3.88 2.28 -17.01
C HIS A 48 2.41 2.21 -17.43
N SER A 49 1.97 1.04 -17.90
CA SER A 49 0.55 0.76 -18.08
C SER A 49 -0.02 0.38 -16.72
N VAL A 50 -1.00 1.13 -16.24
CA VAL A 50 -1.57 0.95 -14.91
C VAL A 50 -3.05 0.70 -15.07
N THR A 51 -3.52 -0.47 -14.64
CA THR A 51 -4.94 -0.75 -14.45
C THR A 51 -5.23 -0.69 -12.95
N VAL A 52 -6.19 0.12 -12.52
CA VAL A 52 -6.56 0.25 -11.11
C VAL A 52 -8.05 -0.02 -10.91
N ILE A 53 -8.39 -0.91 -9.98
CA ILE A 53 -9.73 -1.04 -9.42
C ILE A 53 -9.82 -0.06 -8.26
N THR A 54 -10.67 0.95 -8.36
CA THR A 54 -10.76 2.04 -7.37
C THR A 54 -12.19 2.57 -7.22
N THR A 55 -12.53 3.01 -6.01
CA THR A 55 -13.78 3.69 -5.72
C THR A 55 -13.74 5.19 -6.06
N ASN A 56 -12.56 5.74 -6.34
CA ASN A 56 -12.36 7.17 -6.58
C ASN A 56 -11.46 7.40 -7.80
N PRO A 57 -11.97 7.16 -9.02
CA PRO A 57 -11.20 7.40 -10.23
C PRO A 57 -10.80 8.87 -10.34
N VAL A 58 -9.59 9.11 -10.86
CA VAL A 58 -9.01 10.43 -11.10
C VAL A 58 -9.63 11.07 -12.34
N ASN A 59 -9.91 10.27 -13.38
CA ASN A 59 -10.46 10.70 -14.67
C ASN A 59 -9.68 11.84 -15.32
N ASP A 60 -8.35 11.86 -15.16
CA ASP A 60 -7.49 12.86 -15.81
C ASP A 60 -7.18 12.41 -17.25
N PRO A 61 -7.68 13.12 -18.28
CA PRO A 61 -7.47 12.73 -19.68
C PRO A 61 -6.00 12.78 -20.13
N LYS A 62 -5.11 13.38 -19.33
CA LYS A 62 -3.66 13.40 -19.60
C LYS A 62 -2.98 12.08 -19.23
N LEU A 63 -3.61 11.25 -18.39
CA LEU A 63 -3.06 9.98 -17.92
C LEU A 63 -3.41 8.83 -18.87
N VAL A 64 -2.91 8.92 -20.11
CA VAL A 64 -3.25 7.98 -21.20
C VAL A 64 -2.92 6.51 -20.92
N ASN A 65 -1.99 6.24 -19.99
CA ASN A 65 -1.60 4.89 -19.60
C ASN A 65 -2.29 4.41 -18.30
N LEU A 66 -3.27 5.15 -17.79
CA LEU A 66 -4.06 4.80 -16.61
C LEU A 66 -5.47 4.35 -17.03
N THR A 67 -5.78 3.09 -16.78
CA THR A 67 -7.12 2.51 -16.92
C THR A 67 -7.73 2.39 -15.53
N GLU A 68 -8.86 3.05 -15.29
CA GLU A 68 -9.55 3.03 -14.00
C GLU A 68 -10.84 2.21 -14.12
N ILE A 69 -10.91 1.10 -13.39
CA ILE A 69 -12.13 0.32 -13.20
C ILE A 69 -12.87 0.96 -12.03
N ASP A 70 -13.88 1.75 -12.37
CA ASP A 70 -14.69 2.50 -11.40
C ASP A 70 -15.64 1.57 -10.65
N ILE A 71 -15.43 1.46 -9.35
CA ILE A 71 -16.29 0.75 -8.40
C ILE A 71 -16.90 1.71 -7.37
N ASN A 72 -17.05 3.01 -7.68
CA ASN A 72 -17.62 4.02 -6.79
C ASN A 72 -18.98 3.63 -6.21
N PHE A 73 -19.80 2.89 -6.97
CA PHE A 73 -21.11 2.39 -6.53
C PHE A 73 -21.06 1.60 -5.22
N VAL A 74 -19.91 1.02 -4.87
CA VAL A 74 -19.65 0.32 -3.61
C VAL A 74 -19.84 1.20 -2.37
N TYR A 75 -19.67 2.54 -2.48
CA TYR A 75 -19.95 3.47 -1.39
C TYR A 75 -21.36 3.33 -0.81
N SER A 76 -22.34 2.98 -1.63
CA SER A 76 -23.73 2.78 -1.20
C SER A 76 -23.88 1.61 -0.22
N TYR A 77 -23.06 0.57 -0.37
CA TYR A 77 -23.01 -0.59 0.54
C TYR A 77 -22.31 -0.25 1.85
N PHE A 78 -21.40 0.73 1.83
CA PHE A 78 -20.70 1.21 3.02
C PHE A 78 -21.51 2.20 3.85
N ALA A 79 -22.30 3.07 3.22
CA ALA A 79 -22.97 4.20 3.89
C ALA A 79 -23.86 3.79 5.09
N ASN A 80 -24.66 2.73 4.93
CA ASN A 80 -25.54 2.26 6.00
C ASN A 80 -24.76 1.66 7.17
N VAL A 81 -23.65 0.96 6.89
CA VAL A 81 -22.86 0.33 7.94
C VAL A 81 -21.90 1.32 8.61
N SER A 82 -21.39 2.32 7.89
CA SER A 82 -20.63 3.45 8.47
C SER A 82 -21.44 4.15 9.55
N LYS A 83 -22.71 4.44 9.27
CA LYS A 83 -23.61 5.11 10.23
C LYS A 83 -23.91 4.24 11.46
N LEU A 84 -24.01 2.92 11.28
CA LEU A 84 -24.17 1.98 12.40
C LEU A 84 -22.88 1.89 13.22
N ALA A 85 -21.73 1.81 12.56
CA ALA A 85 -20.41 1.74 13.17
C ALA A 85 -20.12 2.99 14.01
N GLU A 86 -20.40 4.20 13.50
CA GLU A 86 -20.19 5.46 14.24
C GLU A 86 -20.83 5.47 15.64
N ASN A 87 -21.94 4.74 15.83
CA ASN A 87 -22.68 4.72 17.09
C ASN A 87 -22.40 3.48 17.97
N THR A 88 -21.77 2.43 17.42
CA THR A 88 -21.65 1.12 18.09
C THR A 88 -20.23 0.56 18.12
N LEU A 89 -19.29 1.19 17.42
CA LEU A 89 -17.92 0.71 17.31
C LEU A 89 -17.19 0.91 18.65
N THR A 90 -16.68 -0.19 19.15
CA THR A 90 -15.73 -0.27 20.26
C THR A 90 -14.49 -0.98 19.75
N MET A 91 -13.38 -0.92 20.48
CA MET A 91 -12.22 -1.72 20.11
C MET A 91 -12.57 -3.22 19.98
N TRP A 92 -13.45 -3.74 20.84
CA TRP A 92 -13.75 -5.17 20.93
C TRP A 92 -14.61 -5.73 19.79
N ASN A 93 -15.48 -4.93 19.18
CA ASN A 93 -16.30 -5.37 18.04
C ASN A 93 -15.84 -4.78 16.70
N MET A 94 -14.81 -3.93 16.69
CA MET A 94 -14.33 -3.24 15.49
C MET A 94 -14.01 -4.21 14.35
N TYR A 95 -13.26 -5.27 14.63
CA TYR A 95 -12.90 -6.26 13.62
C TYR A 95 -14.10 -7.05 13.12
N GLU A 96 -15.09 -7.31 13.98
CA GLU A 96 -16.32 -7.99 13.58
C GLU A 96 -17.12 -7.16 12.59
N VAL A 97 -17.35 -5.89 12.94
CA VAL A 97 -18.07 -4.92 12.09
C VAL A 97 -17.34 -4.73 10.76
N PHE A 98 -16.03 -4.51 10.77
CA PHE A 98 -15.27 -4.33 9.53
C PHE A 98 -15.23 -5.59 8.68
N THR A 99 -15.21 -6.78 9.27
CA THR A 99 -15.26 -8.03 8.51
C THR A 99 -16.54 -8.15 7.70
N GLU A 100 -17.69 -7.90 8.33
CA GLU A 100 -18.99 -7.95 7.63
C GLU A 100 -19.10 -6.90 6.52
N ILE A 101 -18.62 -5.68 6.79
CA ILE A 101 -18.59 -4.60 5.79
C ILE A 101 -17.75 -5.01 4.59
N ILE A 102 -16.54 -5.53 4.83
CA ILE A 102 -15.61 -5.84 3.77
C ILE A 102 -16.14 -6.99 2.92
N LEU A 103 -16.67 -8.05 3.56
CA LEU A 103 -17.31 -9.15 2.84
C LEU A 103 -18.46 -8.68 1.95
N ALA A 104 -19.29 -7.76 2.45
CA ALA A 104 -20.45 -7.25 1.72
C ALA A 104 -20.05 -6.54 0.43
N PHE A 105 -19.03 -5.68 0.47
CA PHE A 105 -18.60 -5.02 -0.76
C PHE A 105 -17.68 -5.89 -1.62
N GLU A 106 -16.87 -6.75 -1.03
CA GLU A 106 -15.92 -7.58 -1.76
C GLU A 106 -16.65 -8.59 -2.66
N GLU A 107 -17.75 -9.17 -2.20
CA GLU A 107 -18.57 -10.07 -3.03
C GLU A 107 -19.16 -9.33 -4.25
N VAL A 108 -19.60 -8.09 -4.04
CA VAL A 108 -20.10 -7.23 -5.11
C VAL A 108 -19.00 -6.87 -6.10
N ILE A 109 -17.78 -6.57 -5.63
CA ILE A 109 -16.63 -6.29 -6.48
C ILE A 109 -16.21 -7.53 -7.27
N LEU A 110 -16.10 -8.69 -6.62
CA LEU A 110 -15.68 -9.92 -7.28
C LEU A 110 -16.70 -10.37 -8.33
N SER A 111 -18.00 -10.09 -8.15
CA SER A 111 -19.02 -10.38 -9.16
C SER A 111 -19.14 -9.32 -10.26
N PHE A 112 -18.45 -8.18 -10.14
CA PHE A 112 -18.54 -7.08 -11.10
C PHE A 112 -17.94 -7.46 -12.47
N PRO A 113 -18.63 -7.23 -13.61
CA PRO A 113 -18.18 -7.75 -14.90
C PRO A 113 -16.76 -7.34 -15.34
N PRO A 114 -16.30 -6.09 -15.15
CA PRO A 114 -14.91 -5.72 -15.43
C PRO A 114 -13.88 -6.48 -14.57
N VAL A 115 -14.22 -6.81 -13.32
CA VAL A 115 -13.36 -7.61 -12.44
C VAL A 115 -13.39 -9.08 -12.84
N GLN A 116 -14.54 -9.60 -13.23
CA GLN A 116 -14.67 -10.93 -13.81
C GLN A 116 -13.86 -11.07 -15.12
N GLU A 117 -13.82 -10.02 -15.94
CA GLU A 117 -12.93 -9.99 -17.11
C GLU A 117 -11.46 -10.10 -16.67
N LEU A 118 -11.02 -9.39 -15.64
CA LEU A 118 -9.66 -9.55 -15.13
C LEU A 118 -9.38 -10.99 -14.67
N ILE A 119 -10.32 -11.62 -13.97
CA ILE A 119 -10.16 -12.98 -13.47
C ILE A 119 -10.05 -14.01 -14.61
N HIS A 120 -10.80 -13.84 -15.68
CA HIS A 120 -10.93 -14.85 -16.74
C HIS A 120 -10.15 -14.55 -18.03
N ASN A 121 -9.67 -13.32 -18.22
CA ASN A 121 -8.96 -12.91 -19.43
C ASN A 121 -7.47 -13.32 -19.37
N LYS A 122 -6.86 -13.45 -20.54
CA LYS A 122 -5.43 -13.77 -20.73
C LYS A 122 -4.52 -12.54 -20.66
N LYS A 123 -4.94 -11.49 -19.94
CA LYS A 123 -4.07 -10.33 -19.68
C LYS A 123 -2.89 -10.78 -18.83
N THR A 124 -1.76 -10.09 -18.94
CA THR A 124 -0.56 -10.35 -18.15
C THR A 124 -0.20 -9.08 -17.39
N PHE A 125 0.24 -9.22 -16.14
CA PHE A 125 0.74 -8.11 -15.34
C PHE A 125 2.13 -8.44 -14.83
N ASP A 126 2.99 -7.43 -14.74
CA ASP A 126 4.34 -7.55 -14.19
C ASP A 126 4.35 -7.53 -12.66
N VAL A 127 3.33 -6.92 -12.04
CA VAL A 127 3.18 -6.82 -10.58
C VAL A 127 1.73 -6.49 -10.23
N VAL A 128 1.26 -7.05 -9.12
CA VAL A 128 -0.06 -6.73 -8.53
C VAL A 128 0.15 -6.02 -7.18
N LEU A 129 -0.53 -4.88 -7.00
CA LEU A 129 -0.55 -4.11 -5.77
C LEU A 129 -1.93 -4.24 -5.15
N VAL A 130 -1.99 -4.65 -3.89
CA VAL A 130 -3.25 -4.89 -3.18
C VAL A 130 -3.29 -4.02 -1.93
N GLU A 131 -4.43 -3.42 -1.69
CA GLU A 131 -4.69 -2.72 -0.44
C GLU A 131 -4.71 -3.68 0.75
N PHE A 132 -4.02 -3.30 1.83
CA PHE A 132 -3.91 -4.07 3.08
C PHE A 132 -5.24 -4.54 3.68
N VAL A 133 -6.33 -3.80 3.46
CA VAL A 133 -7.66 -4.11 4.02
C VAL A 133 -8.26 -5.39 3.40
N CYS A 134 -7.82 -5.77 2.19
CA CYS A 134 -8.29 -6.93 1.43
C CYS A 134 -7.11 -7.81 0.95
N PRO A 135 -6.26 -8.34 1.85
CA PRO A 135 -5.06 -9.09 1.47
C PRO A 135 -5.35 -10.38 0.69
N GLU A 136 -6.53 -10.96 0.84
CA GLU A 136 -7.01 -12.12 0.11
C GLU A 136 -6.99 -11.90 -1.42
N LEU A 137 -7.10 -10.64 -1.87
CA LEU A 137 -7.00 -10.25 -3.28
C LEU A 137 -5.56 -10.35 -3.82
N LEU A 138 -4.57 -10.66 -2.98
CA LEU A 138 -3.22 -11.09 -3.44
C LEU A 138 -3.30 -12.34 -4.33
N ASN A 139 -4.41 -13.09 -4.33
CA ASN A 139 -4.64 -14.16 -5.30
C ASN A 139 -4.58 -13.70 -6.76
N PHE A 140 -4.88 -12.45 -7.08
CA PHE A 140 -4.70 -11.93 -8.43
C PHE A 140 -3.24 -12.07 -8.90
N ALA A 141 -2.26 -11.93 -8.00
CA ALA A 141 -0.86 -12.16 -8.33
C ALA A 141 -0.57 -13.63 -8.72
N LYS A 142 -1.27 -14.59 -8.11
CA LYS A 142 -1.18 -16.02 -8.49
C LYS A 142 -1.84 -16.28 -9.84
N ILE A 143 -2.98 -15.63 -10.15
CA ILE A 143 -3.66 -15.75 -11.44
C ILE A 143 -2.75 -15.30 -12.59
N TYR A 144 -1.99 -14.22 -12.39
CA TYR A 144 -1.09 -13.67 -13.40
C TYR A 144 0.36 -14.16 -13.30
N ASP A 145 0.65 -15.06 -12.34
CA ASP A 145 2.01 -15.55 -12.04
C ASP A 145 3.06 -14.42 -11.93
N CYS A 146 2.75 -13.42 -11.11
CA CYS A 146 3.60 -12.24 -10.93
C CYS A 146 3.81 -11.88 -9.45
N PRO A 147 4.83 -11.05 -9.14
CA PRO A 147 5.05 -10.54 -7.80
C PRO A 147 3.84 -9.82 -7.21
N ALA A 148 3.66 -9.99 -5.90
CA ALA A 148 2.58 -9.39 -5.14
C ALA A 148 3.14 -8.35 -4.16
N ILE A 149 2.52 -7.18 -4.11
CA ILE A 149 2.88 -6.10 -3.21
C ILE A 149 1.66 -5.70 -2.40
N LEU A 150 1.79 -5.68 -1.08
CA LEU A 150 0.76 -5.13 -0.20
C LEU A 150 1.04 -3.65 0.05
N ILE A 151 0.03 -2.80 -0.06
CA ILE A 151 0.15 -1.37 0.26
C ILE A 151 -0.90 -0.97 1.29
N SER A 152 -0.51 -0.19 2.28
CA SER A 152 -1.38 0.27 3.36
C SER A 152 -1.34 1.79 3.48
N SER A 153 -2.53 2.39 3.57
CA SER A 153 -2.75 3.81 3.85
C SER A 153 -2.51 4.18 5.32
N LEU A 154 -2.33 3.18 6.18
CA LEU A 154 -1.99 3.29 7.60
C LEU A 154 -0.88 2.28 7.97
N ASP A 155 -0.70 2.02 9.28
CA ASP A 155 0.09 0.85 9.72
C ASP A 155 -0.71 -0.45 9.49
N ILE A 156 -0.12 -1.60 9.75
CA ILE A 156 -0.77 -2.91 9.66
C ILE A 156 -0.96 -3.51 11.05
N SER A 157 -1.95 -4.39 11.21
CA SER A 157 -2.24 -5.00 12.51
C SER A 157 -1.18 -6.03 12.94
N ALA A 158 -1.14 -6.33 14.23
CA ALA A 158 -0.18 -7.26 14.82
C ALA A 158 -0.19 -8.67 14.20
N PRO A 159 -1.35 -9.27 13.85
CA PRO A 159 -1.39 -10.55 13.13
C PRO A 159 -0.66 -10.51 11.79
N PHE A 160 -0.78 -9.42 11.03
CA PHE A 160 -0.09 -9.27 9.74
C PHE A 160 1.40 -9.05 9.91
N HIS A 161 1.79 -8.26 10.93
CA HIS A 161 3.20 -8.15 11.28
C HIS A 161 3.81 -9.54 11.52
N ARG A 162 3.14 -10.39 12.29
CA ARG A 162 3.59 -11.77 12.55
C ARG A 162 3.61 -12.63 11.30
N ALA A 163 2.59 -12.57 10.45
CA ALA A 163 2.55 -13.29 9.17
C ALA A 163 3.72 -12.91 8.23
N LEU A 164 4.19 -11.66 8.30
CA LEU A 164 5.35 -11.15 7.56
C LEU A 164 6.71 -11.46 8.23
N GLY A 165 6.72 -12.10 9.40
CA GLY A 165 7.91 -12.35 10.20
C GLY A 165 8.45 -11.12 10.95
N ASN A 166 7.68 -10.04 11.06
CA ASN A 166 8.06 -8.86 11.83
C ASN A 166 7.89 -9.10 13.34
N PRO A 167 8.80 -8.59 14.19
CA PRO A 167 8.59 -8.56 15.63
C PRO A 167 7.35 -7.73 16.00
N SER A 168 6.43 -8.32 16.76
CA SER A 168 5.24 -7.62 17.27
C SER A 168 4.93 -7.92 18.74
N PRO A 169 5.85 -7.62 19.69
CA PRO A 169 5.57 -7.71 21.11
C PRO A 169 4.44 -6.76 21.54
N THR A 170 3.38 -7.32 22.11
CA THR A 170 2.17 -6.61 22.57
C THR A 170 2.42 -5.64 23.73
N SER A 171 3.54 -5.80 24.45
CA SER A 171 3.92 -4.92 25.55
C SER A 171 4.58 -3.62 25.08
N LEU A 172 5.02 -3.56 23.81
CA LEU A 172 5.66 -2.40 23.21
C LEU A 172 4.76 -1.73 22.19
N TYR A 173 4.15 -2.52 21.31
CA TYR A 173 3.38 -2.02 20.19
C TYR A 173 1.88 -2.09 20.45
N ALA A 174 1.23 -0.93 20.56
CA ALA A 174 -0.22 -0.84 20.48
C ALA A 174 -0.69 -1.37 19.12
N ASP A 175 -1.75 -2.19 19.12
CA ASP A 175 -2.39 -2.57 17.86
C ASP A 175 -3.23 -1.40 17.31
N ILE A 176 -3.37 -1.31 15.99
CA ILE A 176 -4.13 -0.28 15.28
C ILE A 176 -5.59 -0.19 15.70
N GLY A 177 -6.18 -1.28 16.22
CA GLY A 177 -7.54 -1.30 16.75
C GLY A 177 -7.67 -0.76 18.17
N THR A 178 -6.57 -0.46 18.86
CA THR A 178 -6.58 0.07 20.22
C THR A 178 -6.48 1.60 20.23
N PRO A 179 -7.06 2.28 21.23
CA PRO A 179 -6.95 3.74 21.36
C PRO A 179 -5.62 4.18 22.00
N PHE A 180 -4.67 3.27 22.21
CA PHE A 180 -3.47 3.54 22.98
C PHE A 180 -2.39 4.21 22.14
N LEU A 181 -1.70 5.18 22.76
CA LEU A 181 -0.52 5.83 22.19
C LEU A 181 0.69 5.43 23.02
N ALA A 182 1.79 5.09 22.35
CA ALA A 182 3.01 4.74 23.04
C ALA A 182 3.68 5.96 23.69
N PRO A 183 4.40 5.79 24.81
CA PRO A 183 4.68 4.52 25.49
C PRO A 183 3.51 4.00 26.34
N LEU A 184 3.28 2.68 26.32
CA LEU A 184 2.19 2.03 27.07
C LEU A 184 2.52 1.87 28.56
N ASN A 185 1.57 2.23 29.43
CA ASN A 185 1.62 1.92 30.86
C ASN A 185 1.25 0.45 31.15
N PHE A 186 1.43 -0.01 32.39
CA PHE A 186 1.20 -1.42 32.75
C PHE A 186 -0.22 -1.92 32.43
N LYS A 187 -1.24 -1.12 32.72
CA LYS A 187 -2.64 -1.48 32.45
C LYS A 187 -2.91 -1.55 30.93
N GLU A 188 -2.41 -0.58 30.18
CA GLU A 188 -2.53 -0.56 28.71
C GLU A 188 -1.84 -1.75 28.07
N ARG A 189 -0.66 -2.16 28.58
CA ARG A 189 0.04 -3.37 28.11
C ARG A 189 -0.79 -4.64 28.31
N ILE A 190 -1.45 -4.77 29.46
CA ILE A 190 -2.35 -5.90 29.73
C ILE A 190 -3.53 -5.90 28.76
N ILE A 191 -4.22 -4.76 28.62
CA ILE A 191 -5.38 -4.66 27.72
C ILE A 191 -4.96 -4.91 26.27
N ASN A 192 -3.85 -4.35 25.82
CA ASN A 192 -3.32 -4.54 24.47
C ASN A 192 -2.92 -6.00 24.21
N THR A 193 -2.41 -6.71 25.23
CA THR A 193 -2.10 -8.14 25.11
C THR A 193 -3.38 -8.99 25.03
N ILE A 194 -4.39 -8.70 25.86
CA ILE A 194 -5.70 -9.36 25.77
C ILE A 194 -6.34 -9.11 24.40
N PHE A 195 -6.23 -7.88 23.90
CA PHE A 195 -6.71 -7.49 22.59
C PHE A 195 -6.00 -8.25 21.46
N ASP A 196 -4.67 -8.31 21.46
CA ASP A 196 -3.92 -9.09 20.46
C ASP A 196 -4.28 -10.59 20.49
N LEU A 197 -4.48 -11.18 21.68
CA LEU A 197 -4.95 -12.58 21.78
C LEU A 197 -6.34 -12.76 21.17
N TYR A 198 -7.29 -11.89 21.51
CA TYR A 198 -8.64 -11.90 20.96
C TYR A 198 -8.63 -11.73 19.43
N THR A 199 -7.90 -10.74 18.92
CA THR A 199 -7.80 -10.49 17.48
C THR A 199 -7.11 -11.64 16.76
N SER A 200 -6.04 -12.23 17.32
CA SER A 200 -5.38 -13.42 16.74
C SER A 200 -6.36 -14.58 16.55
N TYR A 201 -7.15 -14.85 17.58
CA TYR A 201 -8.22 -15.85 17.51
C TYR A 201 -9.24 -15.48 16.43
N TYR A 202 -9.74 -14.24 16.45
CA TYR A 202 -10.72 -13.77 15.48
C TYR A 202 -10.21 -13.87 14.03
N TYR A 203 -8.96 -13.48 13.77
CA TYR A 203 -8.34 -13.54 12.46
C TYR A 203 -8.27 -14.97 11.93
N THR A 204 -7.76 -15.88 12.76
CA THR A 204 -7.53 -17.28 12.41
C THR A 204 -8.84 -18.04 12.17
N TYR A 205 -9.83 -17.84 13.04
CA TYR A 205 -11.03 -18.69 13.04
C TYR A 205 -12.27 -18.05 12.40
N VAL A 206 -12.29 -16.73 12.20
CA VAL A 206 -13.45 -16.00 11.64
C VAL A 206 -13.10 -15.23 10.37
N PHE A 207 -12.11 -14.34 10.45
CA PHE A 207 -11.77 -13.43 9.35
C PHE A 207 -11.27 -14.18 8.10
N TYR A 208 -10.19 -14.97 8.22
CA TYR A 208 -9.61 -15.67 7.08
C TYR A 208 -10.59 -16.70 6.49
N PRO A 209 -11.25 -17.57 7.28
CA PRO A 209 -12.18 -18.56 6.71
C PRO A 209 -13.40 -17.94 6.00
N LYS A 210 -13.88 -16.77 6.42
CA LYS A 210 -14.97 -16.08 5.72
C LYS A 210 -14.52 -15.57 4.36
N ARG A 211 -13.35 -14.93 4.28
CA ARG A 211 -12.81 -14.37 3.03
C ARG A 211 -12.34 -15.43 2.05
N GLU A 212 -11.70 -16.48 2.55
CA GLU A 212 -11.26 -17.61 1.71
C GLU A 212 -12.43 -18.34 1.04
N ARG A 213 -13.60 -18.42 1.70
CA ARG A 213 -14.81 -18.96 1.06
C ARG A 213 -15.25 -18.16 -0.16
N LEU A 214 -15.10 -16.84 -0.10
CA LEU A 214 -15.42 -15.95 -1.21
C LEU A 214 -14.45 -16.16 -2.38
N LEU A 215 -13.15 -16.23 -2.09
CA LEU A 215 -12.14 -16.51 -3.11
C LEU A 215 -12.30 -17.90 -3.73
N LYS A 216 -12.68 -18.91 -2.95
CA LYS A 216 -12.97 -20.24 -3.48
C LYS A 216 -14.13 -20.19 -4.48
N LYS A 217 -15.16 -19.40 -4.20
CA LYS A 217 -16.34 -19.22 -5.07
C LYS A 217 -15.99 -18.51 -6.39
N TYR A 218 -15.21 -17.43 -6.34
CA TYR A 218 -14.98 -16.56 -7.51
C TYR A 218 -13.65 -16.80 -8.24
N LEU A 219 -12.62 -17.31 -7.55
CA LEU A 219 -11.27 -17.50 -8.10
C LEU A 219 -10.84 -18.97 -8.13
N ASN A 220 -11.64 -19.90 -7.59
CA ASN A 220 -11.26 -21.30 -7.35
C ASN A 220 -9.95 -21.44 -6.54
N SER A 221 -9.59 -20.43 -5.74
CA SER A 221 -8.38 -20.49 -4.92
C SER A 221 -8.62 -21.28 -3.63
N THR A 222 -7.60 -22.03 -3.22
CA THR A 222 -7.54 -22.78 -1.95
C THR A 222 -6.38 -22.33 -1.06
N VAL A 223 -5.66 -21.29 -1.46
CA VAL A 223 -4.52 -20.76 -0.70
C VAL A 223 -5.04 -19.93 0.47
N SER A 224 -4.51 -20.18 1.67
CA SER A 224 -4.88 -19.39 2.83
C SER A 224 -4.38 -17.96 2.72
N THR A 225 -5.16 -17.01 3.26
CA THR A 225 -4.84 -15.58 3.23
C THR A 225 -3.56 -15.29 4.02
N GLU A 226 -3.36 -15.96 5.15
CA GLU A 226 -2.11 -15.88 5.92
C GLU A 226 -0.89 -16.28 5.09
N LYS A 227 -1.00 -17.36 4.29
CA LYS A 227 0.07 -17.81 3.41
C LYS A 227 0.37 -16.78 2.33
N LEU A 228 -0.66 -16.18 1.71
CA LEU A 228 -0.49 -15.10 0.73
C LEU A 228 0.28 -13.91 1.32
N ILE A 229 -0.04 -13.52 2.56
CA ILE A 229 0.67 -12.44 3.26
C ILE A 229 2.12 -12.85 3.53
N SER A 230 2.37 -14.08 3.98
CA SER A 230 3.74 -14.55 4.29
C SER A 230 4.65 -14.65 3.06
N GLU A 231 4.07 -14.84 1.87
CA GLU A 231 4.78 -14.97 0.59
C GLU A 231 4.85 -13.66 -0.21
N VAL A 232 4.37 -12.54 0.34
CA VAL A 232 4.38 -11.26 -0.37
C VAL A 232 5.80 -10.75 -0.60
N ASP A 233 6.08 -10.21 -1.79
CA ASP A 233 7.42 -9.73 -2.14
C ASP A 233 7.77 -8.43 -1.39
N MET A 234 6.77 -7.60 -1.11
CA MET A 234 6.95 -6.33 -0.43
C MET A 234 5.67 -5.81 0.23
N VAL A 235 5.83 -5.11 1.35
CA VAL A 235 4.77 -4.37 2.03
C VAL A 235 5.18 -2.92 2.18
N PHE A 236 4.32 -2.03 1.73
CA PHE A 236 4.49 -0.60 1.85
C PHE A 236 3.47 -0.03 2.83
N ARG A 237 3.94 0.59 3.90
CA ARG A 237 3.08 1.17 4.93
C ARG A 237 3.22 2.68 4.95
N ASN A 238 2.10 3.38 4.97
CA ASN A 238 2.07 4.83 5.06
C ASN A 238 2.29 5.31 6.51
N VAL A 239 3.44 4.92 7.09
CA VAL A 239 3.84 5.22 8.45
C VAL A 239 5.05 6.15 8.43
N ASN A 240 5.03 7.20 9.26
CA ASN A 240 6.20 8.04 9.48
C ASN A 240 6.82 7.69 10.85
N PRO A 241 8.03 7.09 10.90
CA PRO A 241 8.64 6.63 12.14
C PRO A 241 9.05 7.77 13.10
N VAL A 242 9.00 9.02 12.65
CA VAL A 242 9.22 10.20 13.51
C VAL A 242 7.94 10.59 14.25
N VAL A 243 6.78 10.43 13.60
CA VAL A 243 5.48 10.84 14.15
C VAL A 243 4.79 9.69 14.87
N GLN A 244 4.89 8.50 14.30
CA GLN A 244 4.36 7.26 14.84
C GLN A 244 5.50 6.47 15.47
N MET A 245 5.16 5.51 16.34
CA MET A 245 6.18 4.75 17.04
C MET A 245 7.06 3.97 16.07
N ASP A 246 8.38 4.03 16.30
CA ASP A 246 9.33 3.24 15.54
C ASP A 246 9.15 1.76 15.87
N ARG A 247 8.95 0.94 14.84
CA ARG A 247 8.70 -0.50 14.95
C ARG A 247 9.80 -1.25 14.21
N ALA A 248 10.37 -2.25 14.88
CA ALA A 248 11.26 -3.20 14.24
C ALA A 248 10.51 -3.96 13.14
N VAL A 249 10.96 -3.83 11.90
CA VAL A 249 10.39 -4.50 10.74
C VAL A 249 11.48 -5.13 9.88
N GLY A 250 11.15 -6.25 9.25
CA GLY A 250 12.01 -6.98 8.33
C GLY A 250 12.15 -6.29 6.97
N SER A 251 13.03 -6.84 6.14
CA SER A 251 13.40 -6.25 4.84
C SER A 251 12.26 -6.17 3.83
N THR A 252 11.21 -6.98 3.99
CA THR A 252 10.00 -6.97 3.15
C THR A 252 9.08 -5.80 3.46
N THR A 253 9.18 -5.19 4.64
CA THR A 253 8.26 -4.17 5.12
C THR A 253 8.93 -2.79 5.10
N ILE A 254 8.36 -1.86 4.34
CA ILE A 254 8.94 -0.53 4.09
C ILE A 254 7.94 0.54 4.51
N SER A 255 8.37 1.40 5.43
CA SER A 255 7.63 2.61 5.80
C SER A 255 7.93 3.73 4.80
N ILE A 256 6.88 4.29 4.20
CA ILE A 256 7.02 5.33 3.18
C ILE A 256 6.37 6.66 3.55
N GLY A 257 5.52 6.70 4.58
CA GLY A 257 5.01 7.89 5.27
C GLY A 257 4.71 9.16 4.44
N GLY A 258 3.44 9.53 4.30
CA GLY A 258 3.02 10.86 3.84
C GLY A 258 2.74 11.00 2.35
N TYR A 259 2.11 10.02 1.70
CA TYR A 259 1.53 10.25 0.37
C TYR A 259 0.35 11.21 0.48
N ARG A 260 0.64 12.50 0.40
CA ARG A 260 -0.32 13.50 -0.02
C ARG A 260 0.36 14.34 -1.08
N GLU A 261 -0.37 14.69 -2.13
CA GLU A 261 0.10 15.76 -3.01
C GLU A 261 0.48 16.95 -2.12
N THR A 262 1.68 17.48 -2.30
CA THR A 262 2.14 18.65 -1.57
C THR A 262 1.20 19.81 -1.88
N ILE A 263 0.22 20.02 -0.99
CA ILE A 263 -0.59 21.24 -0.95
C ILE A 263 0.42 22.36 -0.75
N SER A 264 0.66 23.14 -1.81
CA SER A 264 1.44 24.39 -1.88
C SER A 264 2.48 24.60 -0.77
N SER A 265 3.76 24.65 -1.13
CA SER A 265 4.91 24.94 -0.26
C SER A 265 4.92 26.38 0.28
N LYS A 266 3.80 26.91 0.76
CA LYS A 266 3.79 28.17 1.51
C LYS A 266 4.69 27.95 2.73
N PRO A 267 5.69 28.83 2.94
CA PRO A 267 6.55 28.75 4.11
C PRO A 267 5.68 28.66 5.37
N LEU A 268 6.02 27.71 6.25
CA LEU A 268 5.37 27.64 7.55
C LEU A 268 5.54 29.00 8.26
N PRO A 269 4.49 29.59 8.84
CA PRO A 269 4.63 30.74 9.72
C PRO A 269 5.65 30.42 10.81
N LYS A 270 6.47 31.39 11.24
CA LYS A 270 7.49 31.24 12.29
C LYS A 270 6.88 31.06 13.70
N THR A 271 5.81 30.29 13.83
CA THR A 271 5.18 29.96 15.11
C THR A 271 5.61 28.57 15.55
N ASN A 272 5.62 28.32 16.87
CA ASN A 272 6.04 27.07 17.47
C ASN A 272 5.39 25.86 16.75
N LEU A 273 6.22 24.85 16.42
CA LEU A 273 5.76 23.64 15.70
C LEU A 273 4.56 22.97 16.39
N ILE A 274 4.53 23.02 17.73
CA ILE A 274 3.49 22.43 18.57
C ILE A 274 2.12 23.08 18.30
N ASP A 275 2.08 24.41 18.15
CA ASP A 275 0.84 25.15 17.85
C ASP A 275 0.34 24.89 16.42
N THR A 276 1.24 24.52 15.52
CA THR A 276 0.90 24.20 14.12
C THR A 276 0.31 22.81 14.01
N ILE A 277 0.86 21.84 14.74
CA ILE A 277 0.36 20.46 14.83
C ILE A 277 -1.00 20.42 15.57
N GLY A 278 -1.13 21.17 16.67
CA GLY A 278 -2.39 21.25 17.45
C GLY A 278 -3.56 21.89 16.70
N LYS A 279 -3.31 22.62 15.61
CA LYS A 279 -4.34 23.22 14.74
C LYS A 279 -4.67 22.39 13.49
N GLY A 280 -4.24 21.13 13.44
CA GLY A 280 -4.54 20.21 12.33
C GLY A 280 -3.82 20.56 11.02
N LYS A 281 -2.77 21.38 11.04
CA LYS A 281 -1.95 21.66 9.86
C LYS A 281 -0.89 20.57 9.70
N SER A 282 -0.91 19.86 8.57
CA SER A 282 0.03 18.78 8.29
C SER A 282 1.45 19.28 8.05
N LEU A 283 2.45 18.70 8.73
CA LEU A 283 3.85 18.87 8.36
C LEU A 283 4.14 18.07 7.07
N SER A 284 4.60 18.75 6.03
CA SER A 284 5.27 18.10 4.90
C SER A 284 6.76 17.98 5.22
N PHE A 285 7.19 16.78 5.61
CA PHE A 285 8.61 16.46 5.64
C PHE A 285 9.09 16.15 4.22
N LYS A 286 10.25 16.67 3.82
CA LYS A 286 10.91 16.43 2.51
C LYS A 286 11.50 15.02 2.38
N ILE A 287 10.84 13.99 2.91
CA ILE A 287 11.05 12.62 2.46
C ILE A 287 10.06 12.46 1.31
N CYS A 288 10.51 12.05 0.11
CA CYS A 288 9.60 11.85 -1.02
C CYS A 288 9.15 10.39 -1.00
N PRO A 289 7.96 10.07 -0.43
CA PRO A 289 7.49 8.69 -0.21
C PRO A 289 7.48 7.89 -1.51
N LEU A 290 7.03 8.59 -2.55
CA LEU A 290 6.93 8.10 -3.90
C LEU A 290 8.29 7.72 -4.50
N LYS A 291 9.38 8.46 -4.21
CA LYS A 291 10.72 8.09 -4.71
C LYS A 291 11.19 6.78 -4.09
N ILE A 292 10.97 6.58 -2.78
CA ILE A 292 11.34 5.35 -2.08
C ILE A 292 10.53 4.19 -2.66
N PHE A 293 9.22 4.36 -2.79
CA PHE A 293 8.34 3.37 -3.39
C PHE A 293 8.79 2.97 -4.79
N LEU A 294 8.95 3.95 -5.69
CA LEU A 294 9.33 3.72 -7.09
C LEU A 294 10.71 3.05 -7.22
N SER A 295 11.66 3.38 -6.34
CA SER A 295 12.95 2.70 -6.32
C SER A 295 12.85 1.23 -5.91
N ARG A 296 11.93 0.91 -4.99
CA ARG A 296 11.76 -0.42 -4.40
C ARG A 296 10.93 -1.35 -5.28
N ILE A 297 9.83 -0.86 -5.86
CA ILE A 297 9.08 -1.61 -6.89
C ILE A 297 9.99 -1.93 -8.09
N GLY A 298 10.85 -0.98 -8.46
CA GLY A 298 11.86 -1.20 -9.49
C GLY A 298 12.80 -2.37 -9.16
N LYS A 299 13.11 -2.66 -7.89
CA LYS A 299 13.89 -3.85 -7.50
C LYS A 299 13.10 -5.16 -7.66
N VAL A 300 11.83 -5.17 -7.25
CA VAL A 300 10.93 -6.33 -7.40
C VAL A 300 10.83 -6.72 -8.87
N LEU A 301 10.63 -5.73 -9.74
CA LEU A 301 10.50 -5.94 -11.19
C LEU A 301 11.78 -6.52 -11.84
N ARG A 302 12.99 -6.23 -11.32
CA ARG A 302 14.24 -6.79 -11.91
C ARG A 302 14.53 -8.24 -11.54
N HIS A 303 13.94 -8.74 -10.45
CA HIS A 303 14.34 -10.05 -9.92
C HIS A 303 13.73 -11.22 -10.71
N ARG A 304 12.69 -10.97 -11.53
CA ARG A 304 11.99 -11.98 -12.35
C ARG A 304 12.09 -11.75 -13.85
N ARG A 305 12.42 -10.54 -14.30
CA ARG A 305 12.74 -10.19 -15.69
C ARG A 305 13.98 -9.31 -15.63
N ALA A 306 14.95 -9.49 -16.53
CA ALA A 306 16.14 -8.64 -16.62
C ALA A 306 15.77 -7.18 -16.98
N ILE A 307 15.20 -6.45 -16.02
CA ILE A 307 14.62 -5.13 -16.16
C ILE A 307 15.52 -4.16 -15.39
N CYS A 308 16.28 -3.32 -16.09
CA CYS A 308 17.10 -2.31 -15.45
C CYS A 308 16.29 -1.03 -15.20
N PHE A 309 15.93 -0.75 -13.95
CA PHE A 309 15.55 0.62 -13.53
C PHE A 309 16.79 1.41 -13.15
N GLU A 310 17.40 2.10 -14.11
CA GLU A 310 18.39 3.13 -13.78
C GLU A 310 17.68 4.46 -13.51
N TRP A 311 17.94 5.02 -12.33
CA TRP A 311 17.45 6.33 -11.95
C TRP A 311 18.42 7.39 -12.47
N HIS A 312 17.94 8.25 -13.36
CA HIS A 312 18.65 9.48 -13.73
C HIS A 312 18.04 10.63 -12.94
N SER A 313 18.82 11.23 -12.05
CA SER A 313 18.52 12.58 -11.57
C SER A 313 18.44 13.49 -12.78
N GLY A 314 17.26 14.07 -13.05
CA GLY A 314 17.17 15.23 -13.93
C GLY A 314 18.20 16.30 -13.52
N PRO A 315 18.58 17.20 -14.44
CA PRO A 315 19.73 18.08 -14.27
C PRO A 315 19.66 18.83 -12.93
N LYS A 316 20.69 18.63 -12.10
CA LYS A 316 20.88 19.38 -10.86
C LYS A 316 20.90 20.86 -11.22
N ARG A 317 19.88 21.61 -10.79
CA ARG A 317 20.01 23.06 -10.70
C ARG A 317 21.13 23.33 -9.70
N VAL A 318 22.21 23.92 -10.20
CA VAL A 318 23.35 24.39 -9.41
C VAL A 318 22.82 25.39 -8.38
N GLY A 319 22.98 25.06 -7.10
CA GLY A 319 22.57 25.89 -5.97
C GLY A 319 23.00 25.19 -4.68
N GLY A 320 24.13 25.64 -4.14
CA GLY A 320 24.90 24.92 -3.13
C GLY A 320 24.20 24.70 -1.79
N ALA A 321 24.45 23.52 -1.21
CA ALA A 321 24.64 23.32 0.22
C ALA A 321 25.28 21.93 0.42
N ASN A 322 26.37 21.90 1.17
CA ASN A 322 27.25 20.75 1.39
C ASN A 322 26.50 19.51 1.88
N SER A 323 26.62 18.39 1.16
CA SER A 323 26.25 17.06 1.66
C SER A 323 27.51 16.24 1.88
N VAL A 324 27.76 15.88 3.14
CA VAL A 324 28.79 14.94 3.57
C VAL A 324 28.53 13.58 2.93
N SER A 325 29.53 13.02 2.25
CA SER A 325 29.49 11.69 1.63
C SER A 325 30.04 10.66 2.61
N VAL A 326 29.27 9.61 2.89
CA VAL A 326 29.74 8.41 3.60
C VAL A 326 29.91 7.31 2.56
N THR A 327 31.15 6.95 2.29
CA THR A 327 31.54 5.88 1.38
C THR A 327 31.61 4.57 2.15
N TYR A 328 30.77 3.59 1.81
CA TYR A 328 30.98 2.21 2.26
C TYR A 328 31.85 1.49 1.24
N ILE A 329 33.06 1.10 1.68
CA ILE A 329 33.96 0.20 0.96
C ILE A 329 33.47 -1.23 1.25
N LYS A 330 33.18 -1.99 0.19
CA LYS A 330 32.92 -3.43 0.27
C LYS A 330 34.24 -4.16 0.49
N THR A 331 34.29 -5.02 1.50
CA THR A 331 35.12 -6.24 1.50
C THR A 331 34.26 -7.42 1.15
#